data_AF-X0Z660-F1
#
_entry.id   AF-X0Z660-F1
#
_cell.length_a   1.000
_cell.length_b   1.000
_cell.length_c   1.000
_cell.angle_alpha   90.00
_cell.angle_beta   90.00
_cell.angle_gamma   90.00
#
_symmetry.space_group_name_H-M   'P 1'
#
loop_
_entity.id
_entity.type
_entity.pdbx_description
1 polymer ?
#
loop_
_entity_poly.entity_id
_entity_poly.type
_entity_poly.pdbx_seq_one_letter_code
_entity_poly.pdbx_strand_id
1 'polypeptide(L)'
;SPDIISSTAALTGIGYGLLLFFSFIGEIRPGNWLKRLISFLVGVIGIGIIYLGLKLILPSEGQSLYQLSRFFRYLLLGIWISFVAPWLFIRMGLAQKVEKKS
;
A
#
# COMPACT_ATOMS: atom_id res chain seq x y z
N SER A 1 -16.64 1.45 -18.19
CA SER A 1 -17.14 0.47 -17.21
C SER A 1 -16.49 0.70 -15.86
N PRO A 2 -17.19 0.52 -14.73
CA PRO A 2 -16.64 0.70 -13.37
C PRO A 2 -15.37 -0.12 -13.08
N ASP A 3 -15.23 -1.25 -13.77
CA ASP A 3 -14.11 -2.19 -13.60
C ASP A 3 -12.79 -1.65 -14.16
N ILE A 4 -12.84 -0.89 -15.27
CA ILE A 4 -11.66 -0.28 -15.88
C ILE A 4 -11.07 0.79 -14.95
N ILE A 5 -11.93 1.61 -14.33
CA ILE A 5 -11.51 2.67 -13.40
C ILE A 5 -10.78 2.07 -12.21
N SER A 6 -11.24 0.92 -11.71
CA SER A 6 -10.62 0.25 -10.55
C SER A 6 -9.27 -0.36 -10.91
N SER A 7 -9.19 -1.03 -12.06
CA SER A 7 -7.95 -1.64 -12.55
C SER A 7 -6.89 -0.59 -12.87
N THR A 8 -7.26 0.52 -13.54
CA THR A 8 -6.35 1.63 -13.82
C THR A 8 -5.88 2.29 -12.52
N ALA A 9 -6.77 2.54 -11.56
CA ALA A 9 -6.39 3.11 -10.26
C ALA A 9 -5.38 2.23 -9.51
N ALA A 10 -5.61 0.92 -9.49
CA ALA A 10 -4.71 -0.04 -8.87
C ALA A 10 -3.35 -0.07 -9.57
N LEU A 11 -3.33 -0.15 -10.90
CA LEU A 11 -2.09 -0.14 -11.69
C LEU A 11 -1.30 1.15 -11.51
N THR A 12 -1.97 2.30 -11.50
CA THR A 12 -1.34 3.60 -11.23
C THR A 12 -0.78 3.65 -9.81
N GLY A 13 -1.55 3.22 -8.80
CA GLY A 13 -1.09 3.17 -7.41
C GLY A 13 0.12 2.26 -7.22
N ILE A 14 0.11 1.08 -7.84
CA ILE A 14 1.25 0.15 -7.86
C ILE A 14 2.45 0.78 -8.55
N GLY A 15 2.26 1.42 -9.71
CA GLY A 15 3.34 2.07 -10.46
C GLY A 15 4.06 3.13 -9.63
N TYR A 16 3.30 4.07 -9.04
CA TYR A 16 3.87 5.08 -8.14
C TYR A 16 4.50 4.45 -6.89
N GLY A 17 3.87 3.43 -6.32
CA GLY A 17 4.41 2.70 -5.18
C GLY A 17 5.74 2.01 -5.50
N LEU A 18 5.87 1.39 -6.67
CA LEU A 18 7.12 0.76 -7.11
C LEU A 18 8.21 1.79 -7.38
N LEU A 19 7.88 2.93 -8.00
CA LEU A 19 8.85 4.01 -8.21
C LEU A 19 9.42 4.52 -6.87
N LEU A 20 8.55 4.75 -5.89
CA LEU A 20 8.97 5.14 -4.53
C LEU A 20 9.76 4.02 -3.84
N PHE A 21 9.35 2.76 -4.01
CA PHE A 21 10.04 1.60 -3.48
C PHE A 21 11.47 1.52 -3.99
N PHE A 22 11.68 1.57 -5.31
CA PHE A 22 13.02 1.54 -5.88
C PHE A 22 13.85 2.77 -5.51
N SER A 23 13.22 3.95 -5.39
CA SER A 23 13.92 5.19 -5.06
C SER A 23 14.35 5.27 -3.58
N PHE A 24 13.48 4.91 -2.64
CA PHE A 24 13.72 5.09 -1.20
C PHE A 24 14.20 3.82 -0.49
N ILE A 25 13.77 2.64 -0.97
CA ILE A 25 14.02 1.37 -0.30
C ILE A 25 15.02 0.52 -1.07
N GLY A 26 14.80 0.31 -2.37
CA GLY A 26 15.62 -0.57 -3.18
C GLY A 26 15.40 -2.04 -2.79
N GLU A 27 16.45 -2.70 -2.30
CA GLU A 27 16.43 -4.13 -2.02
C GLU A 27 16.16 -4.41 -0.53
N ILE A 28 15.29 -5.39 -0.25
CA ILE A 28 14.88 -5.74 1.11
C ILE A 28 15.25 -7.18 1.40
N ARG A 29 15.88 -7.42 2.55
CA ARG A 29 16.02 -8.76 3.11
C ARG A 29 14.89 -9.03 4.09
N PRO A 30 14.06 -10.08 3.86
CA PRO A 30 13.05 -10.47 4.82
C PRO A 30 13.73 -10.89 6.13
N GLY A 31 13.17 -10.44 7.25
CA GLY A 31 13.64 -10.86 8.58
C GLY A 31 13.23 -12.30 8.91
N ASN A 32 13.54 -12.74 10.14
CA ASN A 32 13.13 -14.04 10.67
C ASN A 32 11.64 -14.33 10.47
N TRP A 33 11.26 -15.60 10.52
CA TRP A 33 9.89 -16.07 10.31
C TRP A 33 8.85 -15.33 11.17
N LEU A 34 9.18 -15.01 12.44
CA LEU A 34 8.35 -14.18 13.32
C LEU A 34 8.13 -12.76 12.76
N LYS A 35 9.20 -12.12 12.27
CA LYS A 35 9.13 -10.78 11.67
C LYS A 35 8.27 -10.82 10.40
N ARG A 36 8.34 -11.89 9.62
CA ARG A 36 7.48 -12.08 8.45
C ARG A 36 6.00 -12.18 8.82
N LEU A 37 5.67 -12.87 9.92
CA LEU A 37 4.30 -12.95 10.44
C LEU A 37 3.78 -11.58 10.91
N ILE A 38 4.60 -10.82 11.65
CA ILE A 38 4.22 -9.48 12.10
C ILE A 38 4.08 -8.53 10.90
N SER A 39 4.95 -8.63 9.89
CA SER A 39 4.84 -7.85 8.65
C SER A 39 3.53 -8.14 7.93
N PHE A 40 3.14 -9.42 7.86
CA PHE A 40 1.86 -9.80 7.29
C PHE A 40 0.69 -9.18 8.06
N LEU A 41 0.70 -9.28 9.40
CA LEU A 41 -0.34 -8.69 10.26
C LEU A 41 -0.42 -7.16 10.07
N VAL A 42 0.72 -6.46 10.08
CA VAL A 42 0.78 -5.01 9.86
C VAL A 42 0.26 -4.63 8.47
N GLY A 43 0.60 -5.42 7.44
CA GLY A 43 0.10 -5.23 6.09
C GLY A 43 -1.43 -5.32 6.02
N VAL A 44 -2.01 -6.38 6.59
CA VAL A 44 -3.46 -6.61 6.63
C VAL A 44 -4.18 -5.55 7.45
N ILE A 45 -3.64 -5.19 8.62
CA ILE A 45 -4.20 -4.13 9.48
C ILE A 45 -4.20 -2.80 8.71
N GLY A 46 -3.11 -2.47 8.01
CA GLY A 46 -3.01 -1.26 7.21
C GLY A 46 -4.02 -1.19 6.07
N ILE A 47 -4.25 -2.31 5.37
CA ILE A 47 -5.31 -2.43 4.36
C ILE A 47 -6.69 -2.11 5.00
N GLY A 48 -6.96 -2.68 6.18
CA GLY A 48 -8.17 -2.40 6.94
C GLY A 48 -8.33 -0.93 7.30
N ILE A 49 -7.27 -0.29 7.79
CA ILE A 49 -7.26 1.14 8.14
C ILE A 49 -7.51 2.00 6.90
N ILE A 50 -6.87 1.71 5.76
CA ILE A 50 -7.10 2.46 4.52
C ILE A 50 -8.54 2.28 4.05
N TYR A 51 -9.03 1.04 4.04
CA TYR A 51 -10.36 0.74 3.55
C TYR A 51 -11.46 1.37 4.42
N LEU A 52 -11.34 1.25 5.74
CA LEU A 52 -12.29 1.80 6.71
C LEU A 52 -12.13 3.32 6.87
N GLY A 53 -10.89 3.82 6.90
CA GLY A 53 -10.59 5.25 6.98
C GLY A 53 -11.14 6.02 5.78
N LEU A 54 -10.90 5.53 4.55
CA LEU A 54 -11.54 6.12 3.37
C LEU A 54 -13.04 5.90 3.34
N LYS A 55 -13.58 4.86 3.97
CA LYS A 55 -15.04 4.69 4.12
C LYS A 55 -15.68 5.70 5.06
N LEU A 56 -14.95 6.15 6.09
CA LEU A 56 -15.41 7.17 7.02
C LEU A 56 -15.30 8.58 6.43
N ILE A 57 -14.24 8.85 5.66
CA ILE A 57 -13.98 10.19 5.11
C ILE A 57 -14.76 10.44 3.81
N LEU A 58 -14.94 9.43 2.96
CA LEU A 58 -15.60 9.59 1.67
C LEU A 58 -17.07 9.16 1.70
N PRO A 59 -17.95 9.86 0.96
CA PRO A 59 -19.36 9.53 0.89
C PRO A 59 -19.61 8.12 0.30
N SER A 60 -20.57 7.41 0.91
CA SER A 60 -20.98 6.05 0.53
C SER A 60 -22.02 6.05 -0.59
N GLU A 61 -22.34 4.84 -1.08
CA GLU A 61 -23.17 4.54 -2.26
C GLU A 61 -24.38 5.47 -2.43
N GLY A 62 -24.45 6.17 -3.57
CA GLY A 62 -25.56 7.04 -3.96
C GLY A 62 -25.19 8.48 -4.32
N GLN A 63 -23.97 8.93 -4.03
CA GLN A 63 -23.50 10.28 -4.36
C GLN A 63 -22.59 10.27 -5.59
N SER A 64 -22.59 11.36 -6.38
CA SER A 64 -21.77 11.50 -7.60
C SER A 64 -20.27 11.29 -7.38
N LEU A 65 -19.79 11.42 -6.14
CA LEU A 65 -18.39 11.22 -5.76
C LEU A 65 -18.04 9.76 -5.39
N TYR A 66 -18.99 8.82 -5.46
CA TYR A 66 -18.75 7.41 -5.14
C TYR A 66 -17.70 6.76 -6.05
N GLN A 67 -17.66 7.12 -7.33
CA GLN A 67 -16.61 6.63 -8.23
C GLN A 67 -15.23 7.16 -7.86
N LEU A 68 -15.14 8.39 -7.36
CA LEU A 68 -13.89 8.98 -6.89
C LEU A 68 -13.42 8.31 -5.61
N SER A 69 -14.32 7.99 -4.68
CA SER A 69 -13.98 7.28 -3.44
C SER A 69 -13.44 5.88 -3.73
N ARG A 70 -14.04 5.18 -4.70
CA ARG A 70 -13.57 3.90 -5.21
C ARG A 70 -12.16 4.03 -5.79
N PHE A 71 -11.94 5.01 -6.68
CA PHE A 71 -10.63 5.27 -7.29
C PHE A 71 -9.54 5.51 -6.24
N PHE A 72 -9.77 6.40 -5.27
CA PHE A 72 -8.80 6.69 -4.22
C PHE A 72 -8.50 5.49 -3.33
N ARG A 73 -9.49 4.64 -3.01
CA ARG A 73 -9.23 3.42 -2.22
C ARG A 73 -8.26 2.49 -2.93
N TYR A 74 -8.50 2.20 -4.21
CA TYR A 74 -7.63 1.29 -4.96
C TYR A 74 -6.25 1.90 -5.23
N LEU A 75 -6.17 3.21 -5.45
CA LEU A 75 -4.90 3.91 -5.61
C LEU A 75 -4.06 3.89 -4.33
N LEU A 76 -4.65 4.25 -3.18
CA LEU A 76 -3.95 4.21 -1.89
C LEU A 76 -3.58 2.79 -1.49
N LEU A 77 -4.43 1.79 -1.78
CA LEU A 77 -4.11 0.39 -1.53
C LEU A 77 -2.89 -0.06 -2.35
N GLY A 78 -2.83 0.31 -3.63
CA GLY A 78 -1.66 0.03 -4.48
C GLY A 78 -0.39 0.64 -3.91
N ILE A 79 -0.42 1.93 -3.54
CA ILE A 79 0.72 2.63 -2.92
C ILE A 79 1.10 1.98 -1.59
N TRP A 80 0.11 1.58 -0.79
CA TRP A 80 0.35 0.95 0.51
C TRP A 80 1.08 -0.38 0.38
N ILE A 81 0.57 -1.27 -0.48
CA ILE A 81 1.13 -2.61 -0.67
C ILE A 81 2.52 -2.51 -1.30
N SER A 82 2.70 -1.63 -2.28
CA SER A 82 3.96 -1.53 -3.02
C SER A 82 5.05 -0.73 -2.31
N PHE A 83 4.71 0.25 -1.46
CA PHE A 83 5.69 1.13 -0.83
C PHE A 83 5.55 1.25 0.69
N VAL A 84 4.38 1.68 1.17
CA VAL A 84 4.24 2.11 2.57
C VAL A 84 4.42 0.95 3.54
N ALA A 85 3.85 -0.22 3.24
CA ALA A 85 4.00 -1.42 4.07
C ALA A 85 5.47 -1.89 4.12
N PRO A 86 6.18 -2.07 2.98
CA PRO A 86 7.61 -2.35 3.00
C PRO A 86 8.45 -1.33 3.78
N TRP A 87 8.16 -0.03 3.61
CA TRP A 87 8.83 1.04 4.34
C TRP A 87 8.60 0.93 5.86
N LEU A 88 7.36 0.63 6.27
CA LEU A 88 7.00 0.42 7.67
C LEU A 88 7.74 -0.79 8.26
N PHE A 89 7.88 -1.88 7.51
CA PHE A 89 8.59 -3.07 7.96
C PHE A 89 10.06 -2.76 8.25
N ILE A 90 10.69 -1.92 7.43
CA ILE A 90 12.07 -1.48 7.65
C ILE A 90 12.15 -0.58 8.88
N ARG A 91 11.25 0.40 8.99
CA ARG A 91 11.25 1.36 10.11
C ARG A 91 11.01 0.71 11.46
N MET A 92 10.18 -0.32 11.51
CA MET A 92 9.93 -1.13 12.70
C MET A 92 10.99 -2.22 12.92
N GLY A 93 11.98 -2.38 12.03
CA GLY A 93 13.03 -3.39 12.14
C GLY A 93 12.59 -4.83 11.84
N LEU A 94 11.42 -5.00 11.22
CA LEU A 94 10.90 -6.29 10.75
C LEU A 94 11.60 -6.76 9.47
N ALA A 95 12.04 -5.81 8.65
CA ALA A 95 12.84 -6.07 7.45
C ALA A 95 14.10 -5.21 7.48
N GLN A 96 15.15 -5.68 6.82
CA GLN A 96 16.38 -4.89 6.68
C GLN A 96 16.52 -4.40 5.25
N LYS A 97 16.76 -3.10 5.10
CA LYS A 97 17.18 -2.53 3.83
C LYS A 97 18.60 -3.02 3.54
N VAL A 98 18.81 -3.60 2.36
CA VAL A 98 20.15 -3.92 1.91
C VAL A 98 20.76 -2.61 1.40
N GLU A 99 21.58 -1.99 2.23
CA GLU A 99 22.32 -0.80 1.81
C GLU A 99 23.36 -1.24 0.79
N LYS A 100 23.24 -0.73 -0.44
CA LYS A 100 24.23 -0.98 -1.49
C LYS A 100 25.51 -0.27 -1.05
N LYS A 101 26.46 -1.05 -0.55
CA LYS A 101 27.80 -0.56 -0.18
C LYS A 101 28.42 0.07 -1.45
N SER A 102 28.56 1.40 -1.43
CA SER A 102 29.23 2.16 -2.49
C SER A 102 30.72 1.87 -2.53
#